data_AF-A0A517IAP3-F1
#
_entry.id   AF-A0A517IAP3-F1
#
_cell.length_a   1.000
_cell.length_b   1.000
_cell.length_c   1.000
_cell.angle_alpha   90.00
_cell.angle_beta   90.00
_cell.angle_gamma   90.00
#
_symmetry.space_group_name_H-M   'P 1'
#
loop_
_entity.id
_entity.type
_entity.pdbx_description
1 polymer ?
#
loop_
_entity_poly.entity_id
_entity_poly.type
_entity_poly.pdbx_seq_one_letter_code
_entity_poly.pdbx_strand_id
1 'polypeptide(L)'
;MPKKVSLCEQFSRIIRGQSGFAGGKCVSTINRNQIKATILGKRFRVTSSFSFESLNQKTGKALCLGRAAFLQKEVNPFIAAIRNQGIKVSSIHNEWLFDRPRLIYVNVEAVDKPLAFARKVRRALDTIPS
;
A
#
# COMPACT_ATOMS: atom_id res chain seq x y z
N MET A 1 15.80 -21.70 -19.78
CA MET A 1 14.50 -21.00 -19.88
C MET A 1 14.43 -19.91 -18.81
N PRO A 2 14.11 -18.65 -19.13
CA PRO A 2 13.96 -17.62 -18.10
C PRO A 2 12.79 -17.96 -17.16
N LYS A 3 13.00 -17.87 -15.83
CA LYS A 3 11.95 -18.09 -14.83
C LYS A 3 10.81 -17.10 -15.07
N LYS A 4 9.58 -17.62 -15.25
CA LYS A 4 8.37 -16.81 -15.41
C LYS A 4 8.14 -16.01 -14.12
N VAL A 5 8.18 -14.67 -14.21
CA VAL A 5 7.99 -13.76 -13.06
C VAL A 5 6.60 -13.97 -12.47
N SER A 6 6.51 -14.22 -11.17
CA SER A 6 5.24 -14.50 -10.50
C SER A 6 4.32 -13.28 -10.53
N LEU A 7 3.01 -13.49 -10.40
CA LEU A 7 2.04 -12.39 -10.31
C LEU A 7 2.37 -11.46 -9.13
N CYS A 8 2.85 -12.01 -8.02
CA CYS A 8 3.22 -11.24 -6.83
C CYS A 8 4.47 -10.38 -7.04
N GLU A 9 5.47 -10.90 -7.75
CA GLU A 9 6.66 -10.16 -8.15
C GLU A 9 6.30 -9.00 -9.10
N GLN A 10 5.42 -9.25 -10.08
CA GLN A 10 4.96 -8.21 -10.99
C GLN A 10 4.17 -7.12 -10.25
N PHE A 11 3.25 -7.52 -9.37
CA PHE A 11 2.49 -6.63 -8.51
C PHE A 11 3.41 -5.72 -7.69
N SER A 12 4.40 -6.31 -7.03
CA SER A 12 5.33 -5.59 -6.16
C SER A 12 6.26 -4.67 -6.93
N ARG A 13 6.72 -5.10 -8.11
CA ARG A 13 7.53 -4.26 -9.02
C ARG A 13 6.79 -3.00 -9.44
N ILE A 14 5.50 -3.09 -9.78
CA ILE A 14 4.68 -1.93 -10.15
C ILE A 14 4.54 -0.97 -8.96
N ILE A 15 4.29 -1.51 -7.77
CA ILE A 15 4.14 -0.71 -6.54
C ILE A 15 5.48 -0.06 -6.12
N ARG A 16 6.62 -0.60 -6.59
CA ARG A 16 7.97 -0.29 -6.10
C ARG A 16 8.15 -0.70 -4.63
N GLY A 17 7.55 -1.83 -4.27
CA GLY A 17 7.69 -2.46 -2.96
C GLY A 17 8.43 -3.79 -3.05
N GLN A 18 8.79 -4.32 -1.88
CA GLN A 18 9.33 -5.66 -1.72
C GLN A 18 8.19 -6.67 -1.73
N SER A 19 8.29 -7.71 -2.55
CA SER A 19 7.33 -8.81 -2.56
C SER A 19 7.52 -9.70 -1.34
N GLY A 20 6.40 -10.09 -0.72
CA GLY A 20 6.35 -11.09 0.33
C GLY A 20 5.05 -11.87 0.29
N PHE A 21 5.00 -12.94 1.08
CA PHE A 21 3.79 -13.73 1.30
C PHE A 21 3.51 -13.77 2.80
N ALA A 22 2.28 -13.44 3.18
CA ALA A 22 1.84 -13.47 4.57
C ALA A 22 0.43 -14.04 4.63
N GLY A 23 0.18 -15.07 5.43
CA GLY A 23 -1.16 -15.68 5.55
C GLY A 23 -1.75 -16.17 4.23
N GLY A 24 -0.91 -16.69 3.32
CA GLY A 24 -1.36 -17.21 2.02
C GLY A 24 -1.67 -16.15 0.95
N LYS A 25 -1.48 -14.86 1.23
CA LYS A 25 -1.69 -13.77 0.25
C LYS A 25 -0.38 -13.09 -0.15
N CYS A 26 -0.38 -12.55 -1.37
CA CYS A 26 0.71 -11.70 -1.83
C CYS A 26 0.61 -10.34 -1.15
N VAL A 27 1.74 -9.86 -0.61
CA VAL A 27 1.86 -8.54 -0.01
C VAL A 27 3.08 -7.85 -0.61
N SER A 28 2.90 -6.61 -1.08
CA SER A 28 3.98 -5.71 -1.47
C SER A 28 4.18 -4.68 -0.37
N THR A 29 5.40 -4.59 0.16
CA THR A 29 5.75 -3.70 1.26
C THR A 29 6.70 -2.61 0.81
N ILE A 30 6.36 -1.36 1.07
CA ILE A 30 7.23 -0.19 0.90
C ILE A 30 7.76 0.19 2.28
N ASN A 31 9.08 0.24 2.43
CA ASN A 31 9.72 0.80 3.62
C ASN A 31 9.80 2.32 3.47
N ARG A 32 9.18 3.07 4.38
CA ARG A 32 9.21 4.54 4.39
C ARG A 32 10.37 5.06 5.23
N ASN A 33 11.58 4.63 4.89
CA ASN A 33 12.81 4.88 5.68
C ASN A 33 13.11 6.38 5.87
N GLN A 34 12.64 7.24 4.98
CA GLN A 34 12.73 8.69 5.08
C GLN A 34 11.98 9.26 6.29
N ILE A 35 10.92 8.58 6.74
CA ILE A 35 10.15 9.01 7.91
C ILE A 35 10.90 8.60 9.18
N LYS A 36 11.42 9.59 9.90
CA LYS A 36 12.16 9.42 11.16
C LYS A 36 11.26 9.25 12.39
N ALA A 37 10.22 8.41 12.28
CA ALA A 37 9.31 8.06 13.36
C ALA A 37 9.96 7.39 14.58
N THR A 38 9.49 7.77 15.77
CA THR A 38 9.76 7.12 17.05
C THR A 38 8.48 6.81 17.81
N ILE A 39 8.52 5.75 18.61
CA ILE A 39 7.47 5.34 19.57
C ILE A 39 8.20 5.03 20.88
N LEU A 40 7.76 5.63 21.99
CA LEU A 40 8.44 5.50 23.30
C LEU A 40 9.95 5.78 23.22
N GLY A 41 10.34 6.77 22.41
CA GLY A 41 11.75 7.14 22.19
C GLY A 41 12.57 6.16 21.34
N LYS A 42 12.01 5.02 20.90
CA LYS A 42 12.69 4.05 20.03
C LYS A 42 12.33 4.27 18.58
N ARG A 43 13.30 4.03 17.68
CA ARG A 43 13.12 4.15 16.24
C ARG A 43 12.07 3.15 15.74
N PHE A 44 11.03 3.65 15.08
CA PHE A 44 10.00 2.83 14.45
C PHE A 44 10.22 2.76 12.93
N ARG A 45 10.18 1.55 12.37
CA ARG A 45 10.29 1.32 10.92
C ARG A 45 8.90 1.43 10.29
N VAL A 46 8.62 2.58 9.69
CA VAL A 46 7.35 2.85 9.03
C VAL A 46 7.26 2.07 7.72
N THR A 47 6.18 1.34 7.54
CA THR A 47 5.91 0.58 6.31
C THR A 47 4.53 0.94 5.76
N SER A 48 4.38 0.75 4.46
CA SER A 48 3.08 0.74 3.78
C SER A 48 2.98 -0.55 3.01
N SER A 49 1.83 -1.21 3.05
CA SER A 49 1.63 -2.49 2.41
C SER A 49 0.39 -2.49 1.54
N PHE A 50 0.46 -3.26 0.45
CA PHE A 50 -0.63 -3.47 -0.47
C PHE A 50 -0.68 -4.93 -0.82
N SER A 51 -1.86 -5.50 -0.93
CA SER A 51 -2.01 -6.95 -1.11
C SER A 51 -3.17 -7.26 -2.04
N PHE A 52 -3.17 -8.49 -2.53
CA PHE A 52 -4.34 -9.08 -3.14
C PHE A 52 -4.54 -10.51 -2.64
N GLU A 53 -5.80 -10.92 -2.54
CA GLU A 53 -6.23 -12.24 -2.12
C GLU A 53 -7.53 -12.64 -2.83
N SER A 54 -7.95 -13.90 -2.67
CA SER A 54 -9.20 -14.42 -3.26
C SER A 54 -9.28 -14.19 -4.79
N LEU A 55 -8.19 -14.50 -5.50
CA LEU A 55 -8.11 -14.33 -6.97
C LEU A 55 -9.09 -15.28 -7.66
N ASN A 56 -10.06 -14.71 -8.37
CA ASN A 56 -10.96 -15.45 -9.22
C ASN A 56 -10.27 -15.78 -10.56
N GLN A 57 -10.07 -17.07 -10.85
CA GLN A 57 -9.36 -17.52 -12.06
C GLN A 57 -10.12 -17.21 -13.37
N LYS A 58 -11.46 -17.11 -13.34
CA LYS A 58 -12.27 -16.82 -14.53
C LYS A 58 -12.23 -15.34 -14.91
N THR A 59 -12.32 -14.46 -13.92
CA THR A 59 -12.39 -13.00 -14.17
C THR A 59 -11.03 -12.30 -14.06
N GLY A 60 -10.07 -12.94 -13.39
CA GLY A 60 -8.77 -12.36 -13.03
C GLY A 60 -8.84 -11.26 -11.97
N LYS A 61 -10.01 -11.05 -11.35
CA LYS A 61 -10.22 -10.07 -10.27
C LYS A 61 -9.94 -10.70 -8.91
N ALA A 62 -9.46 -9.89 -7.98
CA ALA A 62 -9.13 -10.26 -6.61
C ALA A 62 -9.65 -9.20 -5.64
N LEU A 63 -9.80 -9.58 -4.37
CA LEU A 63 -9.88 -8.60 -3.29
C LEU A 63 -8.50 -7.95 -3.15
N CYS A 64 -8.43 -6.65 -3.39
CA CYS A 64 -7.22 -5.85 -3.28
C CYS A 64 -7.33 -4.90 -2.10
N LEU A 65 -6.31 -4.89 -1.25
CA LEU A 65 -6.28 -4.13 0.00
C LEU A 65 -5.00 -3.31 0.07
N GLY A 66 -5.04 -2.20 0.80
CA GLY A 66 -3.86 -1.42 1.12
C GLY A 66 -3.95 -0.79 2.49
N ARG A 67 -2.80 -0.71 3.17
CA ARG A 67 -2.57 0.03 4.41
C ARG A 67 -1.36 0.92 4.16
N ALA A 68 -1.59 2.21 4.02
CA ALA A 68 -0.54 3.17 3.70
C ALA A 68 -0.33 4.16 4.85
N ALA A 69 0.93 4.30 5.27
CA ALA A 69 1.35 5.20 6.32
C ALA A 69 1.84 6.51 5.72
N PHE A 70 1.38 7.63 6.28
CA PHE A 70 1.61 8.97 5.77
C PHE A 70 1.97 9.95 6.87
N LEU A 71 2.74 10.97 6.51
CA LEU A 71 2.75 12.23 7.24
C LEU A 71 1.45 13.00 6.93
N GLN A 72 1.02 13.88 7.83
CA GLN A 72 -0.23 14.64 7.68
C GLN A 72 -0.36 15.37 6.32
N LYS A 73 0.73 15.94 5.81
CA LYS A 73 0.78 16.63 4.50
C LYS A 73 0.52 15.71 3.30
N GLU A 74 0.73 14.40 3.44
CA GLU A 74 0.66 13.43 2.36
C GLU A 74 -0.75 12.79 2.23
N VAL A 75 -1.59 12.92 3.27
CA VAL A 75 -2.88 12.22 3.37
C VAL A 75 -3.86 12.67 2.29
N ASN A 76 -4.13 13.97 2.20
CA ASN A 76 -5.13 14.49 1.25
C ASN A 76 -4.73 14.30 -0.22
N PRO A 77 -3.46 14.56 -0.64
CA PRO A 77 -3.01 14.25 -2.00
C PRO A 77 -3.21 12.79 -2.39
N PHE A 78 -2.88 11.86 -1.48
CA PHE A 78 -3.08 10.43 -1.72
C PHE A 78 -4.57 10.07 -1.81
N ILE A 79 -5.40 10.52 -0.86
CA ILE A 79 -6.84 10.23 -0.82
C ILE A 79 -7.54 10.73 -2.09
N ALA A 80 -7.25 11.96 -2.52
CA ALA A 80 -7.82 12.50 -3.74
C ALA A 80 -7.44 11.64 -4.94
N ALA A 81 -6.16 11.32 -5.09
CA ALA A 81 -5.66 10.54 -6.21
C ALA A 81 -6.15 9.09 -6.24
N ILE A 82 -6.30 8.43 -5.08
CA ILE A 82 -6.74 7.03 -5.03
C ILE A 82 -8.25 6.92 -5.28
N ARG A 83 -9.05 7.86 -4.78
CA ARG A 83 -10.51 7.93 -5.03
C ARG A 83 -10.82 8.24 -6.49
N ASN A 84 -10.07 9.14 -7.13
CA ASN A 84 -10.22 9.44 -8.56
C ASN A 84 -9.94 8.22 -9.46
N GLN A 85 -9.29 7.20 -8.93
CA GLN A 85 -9.01 5.95 -9.64
C GLN A 85 -10.01 4.83 -9.32
N GLY A 86 -11.10 5.16 -8.63
CA GLY A 86 -12.18 4.25 -8.27
C GLY A 86 -11.82 3.26 -7.16
N ILE A 87 -10.77 3.52 -6.38
CA ILE A 87 -10.41 2.73 -5.21
C ILE A 87 -11.01 3.40 -3.97
N LYS A 88 -11.70 2.60 -3.14
CA LYS A 88 -12.37 3.10 -1.94
C LYS A 88 -11.34 3.34 -0.83
N VAL A 89 -11.52 4.43 -0.09
CA VAL A 89 -10.83 4.64 1.19
C VAL A 89 -11.78 4.14 2.28
N SER A 90 -11.39 3.10 3.01
CA SER A 90 -12.26 2.43 3.99
C SER A 90 -12.06 2.95 5.41
N SER A 91 -10.86 3.44 5.75
CA SER A 91 -10.61 4.12 7.03
C SER A 91 -9.37 5.01 6.99
N ILE A 92 -9.37 6.00 7.88
CA ILE A 92 -8.25 6.90 8.15
C ILE A 92 -8.11 6.98 9.67
N HIS A 93 -6.94 6.66 10.20
CA HIS A 93 -6.73 6.64 11.66
C HIS A 93 -5.25 6.80 12.02
N ASN A 94 -4.99 7.07 13.29
CA ASN A 94 -3.66 6.95 13.87
C ASN A 94 -3.57 5.59 14.57
N GLU A 95 -2.48 4.87 14.38
CA GLU A 95 -2.27 3.60 15.09
C GLU A 95 -1.61 3.79 16.45
N TRP A 96 -0.79 4.84 16.58
CA TRP A 96 -0.03 5.13 17.79
C TRP A 96 -0.37 6.55 18.25
N LEU A 97 -0.79 6.69 19.51
CA LEU A 97 -1.23 7.99 20.04
C LEU A 97 -0.08 9.01 20.19
N PHE A 98 1.12 8.52 20.46
CA PHE A 98 2.29 9.34 20.83
C PHE A 98 3.50 9.11 19.92
N ASP A 99 3.26 8.69 18.68
CA ASP A 99 4.32 8.63 17.69
C ASP A 99 4.84 10.04 17.32
N ARG A 100 6.11 10.12 16.95
CA ARG A 100 6.72 11.38 16.47
C ARG A 100 7.64 11.15 15.27
N PRO A 101 7.41 11.80 14.10
CA PRO A 101 6.24 12.63 13.78
C PRO A 101 4.96 11.79 13.77
N ARG A 102 3.82 12.47 13.88
CA ARG A 102 2.49 11.83 13.85
C ARG A 102 2.28 11.11 12.52
N LEU A 103 2.00 9.81 12.58
CA LEU A 103 1.66 8.99 11.43
C LEU A 103 0.15 8.87 11.30
N ILE A 104 -0.33 8.95 10.07
CA ILE A 104 -1.73 8.70 9.71
C ILE A 104 -1.75 7.51 8.75
N TYR A 105 -2.58 6.53 9.05
CA TYR A 105 -2.77 5.34 8.26
C TYR A 105 -4.07 5.47 7.46
N VAL A 106 -3.98 5.16 6.17
CA VAL A 106 -5.11 5.15 5.24
C VAL A 106 -5.26 3.74 4.72
N ASN A 107 -6.43 3.15 4.97
CA ASN A 107 -6.80 1.86 4.41
C ASN A 107 -7.62 2.04 3.13
N VAL A 108 -7.32 1.21 2.14
CA VAL A 108 -7.99 1.22 0.85
C VAL A 108 -8.41 -0.18 0.43
N GLU A 109 -9.51 -0.27 -0.32
CA GLU A 109 -10.07 -1.54 -0.78
C GLU A 109 -10.68 -1.44 -2.18
N ALA A 110 -10.56 -2.53 -2.95
CA ALA A 110 -11.19 -2.68 -4.25
C ALA A 110 -11.33 -4.16 -4.64
N VAL A 111 -12.29 -4.46 -5.51
CA VAL A 111 -12.27 -5.71 -6.29
C VAL A 111 -11.78 -5.38 -7.69
N ASP A 112 -10.55 -5.78 -8.01
CA ASP A 112 -9.89 -5.42 -9.27
C ASP A 112 -8.88 -6.49 -9.70
N LYS A 113 -8.39 -6.42 -10.94
CA LYS A 113 -7.22 -7.20 -11.37
C LYS A 113 -6.00 -6.71 -10.58
N PRO A 114 -5.19 -7.60 -9.96
CA PRO A 114 -4.08 -7.20 -9.10
C PRO A 114 -3.12 -6.19 -9.73
N LEU A 115 -2.74 -6.39 -10.99
CA LEU A 115 -1.82 -5.47 -11.69
C LEU A 115 -2.48 -4.14 -12.08
N ALA A 116 -3.82 -4.09 -12.22
CA ALA A 116 -4.53 -2.83 -12.42
C ALA A 116 -4.57 -2.02 -11.11
N PHE A 117 -4.90 -2.69 -9.99
CA PHE A 117 -4.83 -2.11 -8.66
C PHE A 117 -3.42 -1.56 -8.35
N ALA A 118 -2.38 -2.35 -8.58
CA ALA A 118 -0.99 -1.94 -8.36
C ALA A 118 -0.62 -0.65 -9.10
N ARG A 119 -1.02 -0.53 -10.38
CA ARG A 119 -0.78 0.70 -11.17
C ARG A 119 -1.54 1.89 -10.62
N LYS A 120 -2.78 1.67 -10.16
CA LYS A 120 -3.60 2.73 -9.57
C LYS A 120 -2.98 3.25 -8.27
N VAL A 121 -2.58 2.33 -7.40
CA VAL A 121 -1.85 2.63 -6.18
C VAL A 121 -0.56 3.39 -6.48
N ARG A 122 0.26 2.93 -7.44
CA ARG A 122 1.51 3.60 -7.79
C ARG A 122 1.28 5.05 -8.20
N ARG A 123 0.30 5.32 -9.08
CA ARG A 123 -0.07 6.68 -9.48
C ARG A 123 -0.49 7.55 -8.30
N ALA A 124 -1.27 7.01 -7.35
CA ALA A 124 -1.66 7.76 -6.15
C ALA A 124 -0.48 8.02 -5.21
N LEU A 125 0.46 7.09 -5.10
CA LEU A 125 1.68 7.29 -4.33
C LEU A 125 2.65 8.27 -4.99
N ASP A 126 2.56 8.50 -6.30
CA ASP A 126 3.40 9.48 -7.01
C ASP A 126 2.91 10.94 -6.83
N THR A 127 1.71 11.15 -6.28
CA THR A 127 1.18 12.50 -5.99
C THR A 127 1.57 13.04 -4.62
N ILE A 128 2.11 12.20 -3.73
CA ILE A 128 2.49 12.64 -2.40
C ILE A 128 3.78 13.47 -2.47
N PRO A 129 3.89 14.57 -1.73
CA PRO A 129 5.11 15.36 -1.68
C PRO A 129 6.25 14.53 -1.07
N SER A 130 7.47 14.75 -1.57
CA SER A 130 8.68 14.14 -0.98
C SER A 130 8.92 14.59 0.48
#